data_AF-A0A2N3G952-F1
#
_entry.id   AF-A0A2N3G952-F1
#
_cell.length_a   1.000
_cell.length_b   1.000
_cell.length_c   1.000
_cell.angle_alpha   90.00
_cell.angle_beta   90.00
_cell.angle_gamma   90.00
#
_symmetry.space_group_name_H-M   'P 1'
#
loop_
_entity.id
_entity.type
_entity.pdbx_description
1 polymer ?
#
loop_
_entity_poly.entity_id
_entity_poly.type
_entity_poly.pdbx_seq_one_letter_code
_entity_poly.pdbx_strand_id
1 'polypeptide(L)'
;MARMVRKQFYIDDRQDLMLKKAAALTGRTESQLIRDAIDQLYDPDYARARRVKAVGEAIAIGERMAGVAEARGIIGPAWPGRETLYQPPRGMPKP
;
A
#
# COMPACT_ATOMS: atom_id res chain seq x y z
N MET A 1 -10.56 -16.77 -10.83
CA MET A 1 -9.48 -16.11 -11.60
C MET A 1 -9.95 -15.94 -13.03
N ALA A 2 -9.87 -14.75 -13.61
CA ALA A 2 -10.18 -14.56 -15.03
C ALA A 2 -9.12 -15.26 -15.89
N ARG A 3 -9.53 -15.87 -17.00
CA ARG A 3 -8.61 -16.52 -17.95
C ARG A 3 -7.69 -15.47 -18.58
N MET A 4 -6.39 -15.55 -18.30
CA MET A 4 -5.40 -14.66 -18.92
C MET A 4 -5.11 -15.08 -20.35
N VAL A 5 -5.10 -14.12 -21.27
CA VAL A 5 -4.77 -14.35 -22.69
C VAL A 5 -3.48 -13.61 -23.02
N ARG A 6 -2.48 -14.31 -23.56
CA ARG A 6 -1.22 -13.69 -24.02
C ARG A 6 -1.49 -12.91 -25.30
N LYS A 7 -1.10 -11.64 -25.31
CA LYS A 7 -1.13 -10.75 -26.47
C LYS A 7 0.24 -10.11 -26.64
N GLN A 8 0.63 -9.86 -27.89
CA GLN A 8 1.81 -9.08 -28.27
C GLN A 8 1.31 -7.80 -28.92
N PHE A 9 1.96 -6.67 -28.63
CA PHE A 9 1.63 -5.36 -29.18
C PHE A 9 2.92 -4.57 -29.33
N TYR A 10 2.91 -3.58 -30.22
CA TYR A 10 4.03 -2.66 -30.42
C TYR A 10 3.76 -1.36 -29.66
N ILE A 11 4.83 -0.81 -29.08
CA ILE A 11 4.84 0.49 -28.40
C ILE A 11 6.07 1.26 -28.85
N ASP A 12 6.05 2.57 -28.69
CA ASP A 12 7.23 3.39 -28.95
C ASP A 12 8.28 3.25 -27.83
N ASP A 13 9.53 3.62 -28.13
CA ASP A 13 10.65 3.53 -27.18
C ASP A 13 10.41 4.35 -25.90
N ARG A 14 9.67 5.46 -26.01
CA ARG A 14 9.33 6.31 -24.86
C ARG A 14 8.34 5.60 -23.94
N GLN A 15 7.34 4.91 -24.48
CA GLN A 15 6.34 4.13 -23.77
C GLN A 15 6.99 2.93 -23.08
N ASP A 16 7.90 2.22 -23.75
CA ASP A 16 8.69 1.14 -23.15
C ASP A 16 9.48 1.65 -21.93
N LEU A 17 10.19 2.76 -22.08
CA LEU A 17 10.96 3.38 -21.00
C LEU A 17 10.07 3.82 -19.82
N MET A 18 8.89 4.40 -20.11
CA MET A 18 7.93 4.75 -19.06
C MET A 18 7.40 3.51 -18.34
N LEU A 19 7.09 2.46 -19.07
CA LEU A 19 6.53 1.23 -18.52
C LEU A 19 7.53 0.50 -17.61
N LYS A 20 8.80 0.42 -18.04
CA LYS A 20 9.91 -0.12 -17.24
C LYS A 20 10.14 0.68 -15.96
N LYS A 21 10.15 2.01 -16.05
CA LYS A 21 10.27 2.88 -14.87
C LYS A 21 9.12 2.66 -13.89
N ALA A 22 7.89 2.61 -14.38
CA ALA A 22 6.72 2.37 -13.54
C ALA A 22 6.75 0.99 -12.88
N ALA A 23 7.18 -0.04 -13.60
CA ALA A 23 7.35 -1.40 -13.07
C ALA A 23 8.37 -1.42 -11.93
N ALA A 24 9.54 -0.80 -12.12
CA ALA A 24 10.57 -0.70 -11.10
C ALA A 24 10.10 0.07 -9.86
N LEU A 25 9.41 1.19 -10.03
CA LEU A 25 8.92 2.03 -8.93
C LEU A 25 7.84 1.35 -8.10
N THR A 26 7.00 0.54 -8.73
CA THR A 26 5.82 -0.07 -8.07
C THR A 26 6.03 -1.52 -7.65
N GLY A 27 7.11 -2.16 -8.08
CA GLY A 27 7.34 -3.60 -7.91
C GLY A 27 6.35 -4.47 -8.69
N ARG A 28 5.62 -3.87 -9.65
CA ARG A 28 4.61 -4.56 -10.47
C ARG A 28 5.20 -4.94 -11.82
N THR A 29 4.60 -5.93 -12.46
CA THR A 29 5.00 -6.29 -13.83
C THR A 29 4.41 -5.33 -14.85
N GLU A 30 5.12 -5.14 -15.95
CA GLU A 30 4.65 -4.34 -17.10
C GLU A 30 3.25 -4.76 -17.57
N SER A 31 3.00 -6.07 -17.66
CA SER A 31 1.70 -6.62 -18.02
C SER A 31 0.60 -6.32 -16.99
N GLN A 32 0.93 -6.21 -15.69
CA GLN A 32 -0.04 -5.75 -14.69
C GLN A 32 -0.40 -4.29 -14.91
N LEU A 33 0.59 -3.43 -15.18
CA LEU A 33 0.37 -2.01 -15.42
C LEU A 33 -0.50 -1.77 -16.67
N ILE A 34 -0.24 -2.51 -17.75
CA ILE A 34 -1.05 -2.43 -18.98
C ILE A 34 -2.50 -2.84 -18.72
N ARG A 35 -2.73 -3.95 -18.01
CA ARG A 35 -4.09 -4.39 -17.67
C ARG A 35 -4.82 -3.33 -16.85
N ASP A 36 -4.16 -2.77 -15.84
CA ASP A 36 -4.74 -1.71 -15.02
C ASP A 36 -5.08 -0.47 -15.82
N ALA A 37 -4.23 -0.08 -16.78
CA ALA A 37 -4.50 1.05 -17.66
C ALA A 37 -5.70 0.79 -18.58
N ILE A 38 -5.81 -0.43 -19.13
CA ILE A 38 -6.96 -0.87 -19.93
C ILE A 38 -8.23 -0.82 -19.09
N ASP A 39 -8.22 -1.39 -17.88
CA ASP A 39 -9.36 -1.39 -16.99
C ASP A 39 -9.75 0.04 -16.61
N GLN A 40 -8.79 0.92 -16.31
CA GLN A 40 -9.07 2.32 -16.00
C GLN A 40 -9.71 3.08 -17.17
N LEU A 41 -9.33 2.75 -18.41
CA LEU A 41 -9.82 3.43 -19.60
C LEU A 41 -11.21 2.94 -20.02
N TYR A 42 -11.46 1.63 -19.94
CA TYR A 42 -12.66 1.01 -20.51
C TYR A 42 -13.67 0.49 -19.47
N ASP A 43 -13.26 0.32 -18.21
CA ASP A 43 -14.13 -0.11 -17.11
C ASP A 43 -13.75 0.59 -15.79
N PRO A 44 -13.98 1.91 -15.70
CA PRO A 44 -13.56 2.70 -14.55
C PRO A 44 -14.21 2.26 -13.23
N ASP A 45 -15.41 1.68 -13.30
CA ASP A 45 -16.13 1.15 -12.14
C ASP A 45 -15.45 -0.12 -11.62
N TYR A 46 -15.08 -1.05 -12.50
CA TYR A 46 -14.28 -2.21 -12.12
C TYR A 46 -12.91 -1.80 -11.56
N ALA A 47 -12.25 -0.83 -12.19
CA ALA A 47 -10.98 -0.31 -11.71
C ALA A 47 -11.11 0.31 -10.30
N ARG A 48 -12.21 1.04 -10.04
CA ARG A 48 -12.52 1.60 -8.72
C ARG A 48 -12.79 0.50 -7.70
N ALA A 49 -13.62 -0.47 -8.03
CA ALA A 49 -13.94 -1.60 -7.14
C ALA A 49 -12.68 -2.37 -6.74
N ARG A 50 -11.77 -2.60 -7.69
CA ARG A 50 -10.48 -3.25 -7.40
C ARG A 50 -9.62 -2.43 -6.45
N ARG A 51 -9.52 -1.10 -6.64
CA ARG A 51 -8.76 -0.22 -5.73
C ARG A 51 -9.32 -0.26 -4.32
N VAL A 52 -10.64 -0.15 -4.18
CA VAL A 52 -11.32 -0.22 -2.86
C VAL A 52 -11.02 -1.56 -2.18
N LYS A 53 -11.09 -2.66 -2.93
CA LYS A 53 -10.75 -3.99 -2.42
C LYS A 53 -9.28 -4.07 -1.94
N ALA A 54 -8.34 -3.57 -2.73
CA ALA A 54 -6.92 -3.59 -2.37
C ALA A 54 -6.62 -2.78 -1.10
N VAL A 55 -7.26 -1.63 -0.92
CA VAL A 55 -7.15 -0.83 0.31
C VAL A 55 -7.72 -1.60 1.50
N GLY A 56 -8.90 -2.20 1.35
CA GLY A 56 -9.49 -3.02 2.41
C GLY A 56 -8.60 -4.18 2.84
N GLU A 57 -7.98 -4.87 1.87
CA GLU A 57 -7.01 -5.94 2.16
C GLU A 57 -5.78 -5.43 2.91
N ALA A 58 -5.25 -4.26 2.54
CA ALA A 58 -4.11 -3.65 3.22
C ALA A 58 -4.43 -3.25 4.67
N ILE A 59 -5.61 -2.65 4.90
CA ILE A 59 -6.08 -2.31 6.26
C ILE A 59 -6.20 -3.58 7.10
N ALA A 60 -6.84 -4.63 6.58
CA ALA A 60 -6.99 -5.90 7.29
C ALA A 60 -5.65 -6.57 7.62
N ILE A 61 -4.63 -6.43 6.77
CA ILE A 61 -3.26 -6.88 7.07
C ILE A 61 -2.68 -6.05 8.23
N GLY A 62 -2.82 -4.73 8.18
CA GLY A 62 -2.36 -3.82 9.23
C GLY A 62 -2.97 -4.15 10.60
N GLU A 63 -4.29 -4.32 10.66
CA GLU A 63 -5.01 -4.69 11.89
C GLU A 63 -4.53 -6.03 12.46
N ARG A 64 -4.32 -7.04 11.61
CA ARG A 64 -3.76 -8.32 12.05
C ARG A 64 -2.35 -8.18 12.60
N MET A 65 -1.50 -7.41 11.92
CA MET A 65 -0.12 -7.20 12.37
C MET A 65 -0.07 -6.41 13.68
N ALA A 66 -0.96 -5.43 13.86
CA ALA A 66 -1.10 -4.68 15.11
C ALA A 66 -1.50 -5.60 16.26
N GLY A 67 -2.52 -6.43 16.09
CA GLY A 67 -2.95 -7.39 17.12
C GLY A 67 -1.86 -8.42 17.48
N VAL A 68 -1.08 -8.90 16.50
CA VAL A 68 0.07 -9.78 16.76
C VAL A 68 1.17 -9.07 17.54
N ALA A 69 1.45 -7.82 17.19
CA ALA A 69 2.50 -7.04 17.84
C ALA A 69 2.11 -6.62 19.27
N GLU A 70 0.82 -6.34 19.51
CA GLU A 70 0.25 -6.13 20.84
C GLU A 70 0.33 -7.41 21.68
N ALA A 71 -0.11 -8.56 21.15
CA ALA A 71 -0.04 -9.84 21.85
C ALA A 71 1.39 -10.28 22.21
N ARG A 72 2.38 -9.84 21.42
CA ARG A 72 3.81 -10.10 21.67
C ARG A 72 4.51 -9.01 22.49
N GLY A 73 3.78 -7.97 22.91
CA GLY A 73 4.34 -6.83 23.65
C GLY A 73 5.40 -6.03 22.87
N ILE A 74 5.39 -6.11 21.54
CA ILE A 74 6.34 -5.43 20.65
C ILE A 74 5.95 -3.94 20.50
N ILE A 75 4.65 -3.65 20.49
CA ILE A 75 4.13 -2.29 20.54
C ILE A 75 3.78 -1.99 22.01
N GLY A 76 4.50 -1.06 22.63
CA GLY A 76 4.18 -0.53 23.96
C GLY A 76 2.86 0.25 23.97
N PRO A 77 2.36 0.67 25.15
CA PRO A 77 1.08 1.38 25.25
C PRO A 77 1.00 2.53 24.25
N ALA A 78 -0.19 2.70 23.64
CA ALA A 78 -0.47 3.78 22.71
C ALA A 78 0.17 5.08 23.21
N TRP A 79 0.93 5.76 22.34
CA TRP A 79 1.63 7.00 22.65
C TRP A 79 0.82 7.82 23.63
N PRO A 80 1.32 8.04 24.85
CA PRO A 80 0.49 8.61 25.88
C PRO A 80 0.11 10.01 25.38
N GLY A 81 -1.18 10.35 25.50
CA GLY A 81 -1.79 11.49 24.81
C GLY A 81 -1.01 12.78 25.01
N ARG A 82 -1.23 13.80 24.18
CA ARG A 82 -0.46 15.07 24.16
C ARG A 82 -0.13 15.64 25.57
N GLU A 83 -1.03 15.43 26.52
CA GLU A 83 -0.96 15.87 27.91
C GLU A 83 0.17 15.21 28.73
N THR A 84 0.61 14.01 28.38
CA THR A 84 1.69 13.29 29.07
C THR A 84 3.07 13.57 28.51
N LEU A 85 3.17 14.17 27.31
CA LEU A 85 4.46 14.52 26.68
C LEU A 85 5.25 15.57 27.47
N TYR A 86 4.58 16.33 28.35
CA TYR A 86 5.20 17.39 29.16
C TYR A 86 5.32 17.03 30.64
N GLN A 87 5.03 15.78 31.04
CA GLN A 87 5.31 15.37 32.41
C GLN A 87 6.82 15.08 32.53
N PRO A 88 7.57 15.85 33.34
CA PRO A 88 8.96 15.53 33.58
C PRO A 88 9.02 14.16 34.26
N PRO A 89 10.05 13.33 33.97
CA PRO A 89 10.22 12.05 34.62
C PRO A 89 10.21 12.24 36.14
N ARG A 90 9.40 11.43 36.85
CA ARG A 90 9.36 11.44 38.32
C ARG A 90 10.78 11.25 38.85
N GLY A 91 11.31 12.25 39.54
CA GLY A 91 12.62 12.21 40.19
C GLY A 91 13.65 13.21 39.66
N MET A 92 13.35 14.05 38.66
CA MET A 92 14.26 15.12 38.28
C MET A 92 14.14 16.30 39.27
N PRO A 93 15.22 16.68 40.00
CA PRO A 93 15.17 17.82 40.90
C PRO A 93 14.99 19.11 40.08
N LYS A 94 14.09 19.99 40.55
CA LYS A 94 13.94 21.33 39.96
C LYS A 94 15.21 22.15 40.25
N PRO A 95 15.65 23.02 39.31
CA PRO A 95 16.77 23.93 39.53
C PRO A 95 16.46 24.95 40.64
#